data_AF-A0A7C2HR72-F1
#
_entry.id   AF-A0A7C2HR72-F1
#
_cell.length_a   1.000
_cell.length_b   1.000
_cell.length_c   1.000
_cell.angle_alpha   90.00
_cell.angle_beta   90.00
_cell.angle_gamma   90.00
#
_symmetry.space_group_name_H-M   'P 1'
#
loop_
_entity.id
_entity.type
_entity.pdbx_description
1 polymer ?
#
loop_
_entity_poly.entity_id
_entity_poly.type
_entity_poly.pdbx_seq_one_letter_code
_entity_poly.pdbx_strand_id
1 'polypeptide(L)'
;MEKQQINPEKITKPIQLLGAWLVGLLAIDASFLFAASSMGTASWQSTALTIAAIANVPLFIVALFLLQTKFRPELQEDSYYSTYLNSKTNELVKISKREAFFEDINGRLESIEKRQTIHLGQKSGSPLSKLSFGINVNLSNQEEIESSLFNIGVGAVREFGENSDQPDGMKVAISTNLPDELRREILIMAKSLGFEHFSIIQPWEEIEEDVLFGAYGDADGKITYKTAQ
;
A
#
# COMPACT_ATOMS: atom_id res chain seq x y z
N MET A 1 4.62 -12.34 -31.35
CA MET A 1 4.49 -10.90 -30.99
C MET A 1 4.67 -10.80 -29.49
N GLU A 2 5.89 -10.49 -29.04
CA GLU A 2 6.14 -10.25 -27.61
C GLU A 2 5.39 -9.00 -27.17
N LYS A 3 4.52 -9.15 -26.16
CA LYS A 3 3.88 -8.03 -25.48
C LYS A 3 4.93 -7.37 -24.59
N GLN A 4 5.47 -6.22 -25.02
CA GLN A 4 6.29 -5.36 -24.14
C GLN A 4 5.42 -4.91 -22.97
N GLN A 5 5.57 -5.55 -21.81
CA GLN A 5 4.99 -5.09 -20.55
C GLN A 5 5.75 -3.84 -20.10
N ILE A 6 5.16 -2.66 -20.32
CA ILE A 6 5.65 -1.42 -19.74
C ILE A 6 5.33 -1.49 -18.24
N ASN A 7 6.37 -1.63 -17.41
CA ASN A 7 6.26 -1.62 -15.94
C ASN A 7 5.97 -0.20 -15.43
N PRO A 8 4.75 0.12 -14.97
CA PRO A 8 4.35 1.48 -14.60
C PRO A 8 5.11 2.02 -13.40
N GLU A 9 5.56 1.13 -12.50
CA GLU A 9 6.28 1.47 -11.26
C GLU A 9 7.67 2.05 -11.50
N LYS A 10 8.26 1.82 -12.69
CA LYS A 10 9.55 2.41 -13.08
C LYS A 10 9.41 3.81 -13.67
N ILE A 11 8.19 4.28 -13.93
CA ILE A 11 7.95 5.63 -14.41
C ILE A 11 7.75 6.53 -13.20
N THR A 12 8.83 7.15 -12.73
CA THR A 12 8.77 8.10 -11.62
C THR A 12 7.86 9.26 -12.01
N LYS A 13 7.02 9.73 -11.07
CA LYS A 13 6.09 10.88 -11.27
C LYS A 13 6.74 12.09 -11.98
N PRO A 14 8.03 12.44 -11.75
CA PRO A 14 8.71 13.51 -12.48
C PRO A 14 8.91 13.23 -13.99
N ILE A 15 9.11 11.98 -14.39
CA ILE A 15 9.24 11.57 -15.81
C ILE A 15 7.89 11.63 -16.51
N GLN A 16 6.80 11.25 -15.82
CA GLN A 16 5.44 11.35 -16.37
C GLN A 16 5.05 12.82 -16.64
N LEU A 17 5.36 13.70 -15.69
CA LEU A 17 5.09 15.13 -15.83
C LEU A 17 5.87 15.70 -17.03
N LEU A 18 7.15 15.35 -17.18
CA LEU A 18 7.98 15.77 -18.31
C LEU A 18 7.43 15.29 -19.66
N GLY A 19 6.93 14.05 -19.71
CA GLY A 19 6.27 13.50 -20.89
C GLY A 19 5.00 14.27 -21.28
N ALA A 20 4.15 14.61 -20.31
CA ALA A 20 2.95 15.40 -20.55
C ALA A 20 3.27 16.80 -21.11
N TRP A 21 4.30 17.45 -20.57
CA TRP A 21 4.78 18.74 -21.06
C TRP A 21 5.32 18.67 -22.49
N LEU A 22 6.02 17.59 -22.85
CA LEU A 22 6.55 17.39 -24.20
C LEU A 22 5.45 17.15 -25.24
N VAL A 23 4.41 16.38 -24.87
CA VAL A 23 3.22 16.20 -25.71
C VAL A 23 2.50 17.53 -25.92
N GLY A 24 2.36 18.33 -24.85
CA GLY A 24 1.77 19.67 -24.93
C GLY A 24 2.54 20.62 -25.86
N LEU A 25 3.87 20.65 -25.74
CA LEU A 25 4.73 21.45 -26.62
C LEU A 25 4.55 21.05 -28.09
N LEU A 26 4.61 19.75 -28.37
CA LEU A 26 4.48 19.23 -29.72
C LEU A 26 3.12 19.59 -30.33
N ALA A 27 2.04 19.49 -29.55
CA ALA A 27 0.71 19.87 -29.98
C ALA A 27 0.61 21.37 -30.32
N ILE A 28 1.19 22.24 -29.48
CA ILE A 28 1.18 23.69 -29.70
C ILE A 28 2.01 24.06 -30.92
N ASP A 29 3.24 23.59 -31.04
CA ASP A 29 4.11 23.94 -32.17
C ASP A 29 3.57 23.37 -33.49
N ALA A 30 2.99 22.16 -33.46
CA ALA A 30 2.28 21.60 -34.62
C ALA A 30 1.09 22.49 -35.03
N SER A 31 0.32 23.00 -34.08
CA SER A 31 -0.80 23.91 -34.37
C SER A 31 -0.34 25.24 -34.97
N PHE A 32 0.78 25.80 -34.49
CA PHE A 32 1.35 27.04 -35.03
C PHE A 32 1.89 26.87 -36.43
N LEU A 33 2.64 25.79 -36.68
CA LEU A 33 3.18 25.46 -38.00
C LEU A 33 2.05 25.12 -39.00
N PHE A 34 1.03 24.40 -38.55
CA PHE A 34 -0.13 24.08 -39.37
C PHE A 34 -0.90 25.35 -39.76
N ALA A 35 -1.16 26.24 -38.80
CA ALA A 35 -1.78 27.53 -39.05
C ALA A 35 -0.91 28.40 -39.98
N ALA A 36 0.41 28.44 -39.77
CA ALA A 36 1.33 29.17 -40.64
C ALA A 36 1.36 28.61 -42.07
N SER A 37 1.23 27.29 -42.24
CA SER A 37 1.24 26.61 -43.55
C SER A 37 -0.04 26.81 -44.36
N SER A 38 -1.17 27.05 -43.70
CA SER A 38 -2.45 27.37 -44.37
C SER A 38 -2.58 28.85 -44.70
N MET A 39 -1.68 29.70 -44.19
CA MET A 39 -1.57 31.10 -44.53
C MET A 39 -0.63 31.31 -45.73
N GLY A 40 -0.87 32.37 -46.51
CA GLY A 40 0.00 32.73 -47.62
C GLY A 40 1.43 33.06 -47.16
N THR A 41 2.44 32.69 -47.94
CA THR A 41 3.88 32.82 -47.61
C THR A 41 4.36 34.26 -47.42
N ALA A 42 3.58 35.26 -47.86
CA ALA A 42 3.85 36.69 -47.67
C ALA A 42 3.16 37.28 -46.42
N SER A 43 2.43 36.46 -45.65
CA SER A 43 1.71 36.89 -44.45
C SER A 43 2.67 37.03 -43.27
N TRP A 44 2.75 38.23 -42.69
CA TRP A 44 3.54 38.49 -41.48
C TRP A 44 3.14 37.55 -40.33
N GLN A 45 1.85 37.18 -40.25
CA GLN A 45 1.32 36.25 -39.25
C GLN A 45 1.96 34.86 -39.36
N SER A 46 2.17 34.36 -40.58
CA SER A 46 2.82 33.07 -40.83
C SER A 46 4.28 33.09 -40.35
N THR A 47 4.99 34.17 -40.67
CA THR A 47 6.37 34.39 -40.19
C THR A 47 6.45 34.49 -38.67
N ALA A 48 5.52 35.23 -38.04
CA ALA A 48 5.47 35.37 -36.58
C ALA A 48 5.19 34.04 -35.87
N LEU A 49 4.25 33.24 -36.37
CA LEU A 49 3.94 31.91 -35.83
C LEU A 49 5.11 30.94 -35.99
N THR A 50 5.82 31.00 -37.12
CA THR A 50 7.01 30.17 -37.37
C THR A 50 8.14 30.52 -36.40
N ILE A 51 8.40 31.82 -36.18
CA ILE A 51 9.39 32.29 -35.21
C ILE A 51 8.99 31.88 -33.78
N ALA A 52 7.70 31.98 -33.43
CA ALA A 52 7.20 31.55 -32.14
C ALA A 52 7.42 30.05 -31.88
N ALA A 53 7.13 29.19 -32.87
CA ALA A 53 7.39 27.75 -32.77
C ALA A 53 8.89 27.44 -32.64
N ILE A 54 9.76 28.15 -33.37
CA ILE A 54 11.21 27.99 -33.25
C ILE A 54 11.71 28.43 -31.86
N ALA A 55 11.17 29.52 -31.31
CA ALA A 55 11.59 30.05 -30.01
C ALA A 55 11.05 29.23 -28.81
N ASN A 56 9.90 28.56 -28.98
CA ASN A 56 9.31 27.71 -27.95
C ASN A 56 10.22 26.54 -27.56
N VAL A 57 10.88 25.90 -28.52
CA VAL A 57 11.76 24.75 -28.27
C VAL A 57 12.95 25.09 -27.32
N PRO A 58 13.79 26.10 -27.59
CA PRO A 58 14.89 26.45 -26.69
C PRO A 58 14.37 26.99 -25.34
N LEU A 59 13.25 27.74 -25.33
CA LEU A 59 12.62 28.19 -24.09
C LEU A 59 12.20 27.00 -23.21
N PHE A 60 11.60 25.98 -23.83
CA PHE A 60 11.19 24.76 -23.16
C PHE A 60 12.37 23.96 -22.62
N ILE A 61 13.45 23.82 -23.40
CA ILE A 61 14.68 23.14 -22.94
C ILE A 61 15.28 23.86 -21.73
N VAL A 62 15.33 25.20 -21.74
CA VAL A 62 15.81 25.99 -20.59
C VAL A 62 14.90 25.80 -19.37
N ALA A 63 13.58 25.81 -19.55
CA ALA A 63 12.63 25.58 -18.46
C ALA A 63 12.78 24.17 -17.87
N LEU A 64 12.93 23.14 -18.71
CA LEU A 64 13.21 21.77 -18.27
C LEU A 64 14.54 21.68 -17.53
N PHE A 65 15.59 22.31 -18.04
CA PHE A 65 16.89 22.34 -17.37
C PHE A 65 16.81 23.00 -16.00
N LEU A 66 16.08 24.12 -15.87
CA LEU A 66 15.86 24.80 -14.59
C LEU A 66 15.05 23.93 -13.62
N LEU A 67 14.01 23.24 -14.10
CA LEU A 67 13.22 22.30 -13.28
C LEU A 67 14.09 21.14 -12.76
N GLN A 68 14.93 20.56 -13.62
CA GLN A 68 15.78 19.43 -13.27
C GLN A 68 16.99 19.80 -12.39
N THR A 69 17.47 21.04 -12.44
CA THR A 69 18.66 21.48 -11.70
C THR A 69 18.33 22.26 -10.44
N LYS A 70 17.39 23.21 -10.51
CA LYS A 70 17.06 24.14 -9.42
C LYS A 70 15.89 23.66 -8.57
N PHE A 71 14.85 23.13 -9.22
CA PHE A 71 13.61 22.71 -8.54
C PHE A 71 13.52 21.19 -8.31
N ARG A 72 14.61 20.46 -8.57
CA ARG A 72 14.74 19.04 -8.21
C ARG A 72 14.38 18.75 -6.75
N PRO A 73 14.75 19.59 -5.75
CA PRO A 73 14.39 19.36 -4.35
C PRO A 73 12.90 19.59 -4.06
N GLU A 74 12.23 20.48 -4.80
CA GLU A 74 10.80 20.80 -4.62
C GLU A 74 9.88 19.78 -5.30
N LEU A 75 10.39 19.07 -6.32
CA LEU A 75 9.71 17.95 -6.99
C LEU A 75 9.95 16.59 -6.30
N GLN A 76 10.78 16.56 -5.25
CA GLN A 76 10.97 15.39 -4.40
C GLN A 76 10.00 15.46 -3.21
N GLU A 77 9.35 14.34 -2.91
CA GLU A 77 8.34 14.25 -1.85
C GLU A 77 8.90 14.74 -0.49
N ASP A 78 8.04 15.46 0.24
CA ASP A 78 8.19 16.32 1.45
C ASP A 78 9.30 16.01 2.48
N SER A 79 9.85 14.79 2.50
CA SER A 79 10.89 14.36 3.45
C SER A 79 12.25 15.07 3.30
N TYR A 80 12.63 15.50 2.08
CA TYR A 80 13.94 16.13 1.83
C TYR A 80 13.91 17.67 1.95
N TYR A 81 12.73 18.29 1.92
CA TYR A 81 12.58 19.75 1.97
C TYR A 81 12.91 20.31 3.37
N SER A 82 12.50 19.59 4.41
CA SER A 82 12.81 19.92 5.81
C SER A 82 14.31 19.92 6.11
N THR A 83 15.06 18.97 5.52
CA THR A 83 16.52 18.86 5.72
C THR A 83 17.29 19.92 4.93
N TYR A 84 16.82 20.27 3.73
CA TYR A 84 17.42 21.33 2.91
C TYR A 84 17.22 22.73 3.51
N LEU A 85 16.02 23.04 4.05
CA LEU A 85 15.77 24.30 4.78
C LEU A 85 16.67 24.43 6.01
N ASN A 86 16.88 23.32 6.73
CA ASN A 86 17.73 23.27 7.93
C ASN A 86 19.22 23.49 7.60
N SER A 87 19.67 23.03 6.42
CA SER A 87 21.06 23.19 5.98
C SER A 87 21.41 24.58 5.43
N LYS A 88 20.43 25.31 4.86
CA LYS A 88 20.65 26.63 4.25
C LYS A 88 20.49 27.79 5.23
N THR A 89 19.81 27.56 6.34
CA THR A 89 19.58 28.59 7.36
C THR A 89 20.73 28.53 8.36
N ASN A 90 21.86 29.14 8.00
CA ASN A 90 23.02 29.34 8.88
C ASN A 90 22.73 30.39 9.99
N GLU A 91 21.47 30.48 10.44
CA GLU A 91 21.15 31.20 11.66
C GLU A 91 21.55 30.29 12.81
N LEU A 92 22.30 30.83 13.77
CA LEU A 92 22.47 30.23 15.08
C LEU A 92 21.07 29.97 15.65
N VAL A 93 20.58 28.75 15.47
CA VAL A 93 19.36 28.26 16.08
C VAL A 93 19.63 28.37 17.57
N LYS A 94 19.15 29.45 18.18
CA LYS A 94 18.80 29.46 19.59
C LYS A 94 17.73 28.40 19.69
N ILE A 95 18.15 27.15 19.92
CA ILE A 95 17.26 26.06 20.24
C ILE A 95 16.46 26.58 21.42
N SER A 96 15.19 26.94 21.15
CA SER A 96 14.27 27.33 22.19
C SER A 96 14.26 26.17 23.16
N LYS A 97 14.27 26.42 24.47
CA LYS A 97 14.21 25.36 25.48
C LYS A 97 13.04 24.39 25.23
N ARG A 98 12.04 24.78 24.44
CA ARG A 98 10.98 23.90 23.93
C ARG A 98 11.47 22.88 22.89
N GLU A 99 12.20 23.24 21.83
CA GLU A 99 12.72 22.26 20.87
C GLU A 99 13.64 21.23 21.53
N ALA A 100 14.58 21.67 22.37
CA ALA A 100 15.47 20.75 23.10
C ALA A 100 14.68 19.82 24.03
N PHE A 101 13.60 20.34 24.63
CA PHE A 101 12.70 19.54 25.46
C PHE A 101 11.87 18.56 24.62
N PHE A 102 11.42 18.96 23.43
CA PHE A 102 10.73 18.06 22.50
C PHE A 102 11.66 16.97 21.95
N GLU A 103 12.92 17.28 21.70
CA GLU A 103 13.91 16.29 21.27
C GLU A 103 14.26 15.31 22.42
N ASP A 104 14.39 15.80 23.67
CA ASP A 104 14.52 14.93 24.86
C ASP A 104 13.26 14.08 25.10
N ILE A 105 12.06 14.66 24.92
CA ILE A 105 10.79 13.94 25.02
C ILE A 105 10.70 12.87 23.92
N ASN A 106 11.05 13.19 22.67
CA ASN A 106 11.04 12.24 21.57
C ASN A 106 12.09 11.15 21.75
N GLY A 107 13.30 11.48 22.23
CA GLY A 107 14.34 10.49 22.54
C GLY A 107 13.93 9.58 23.70
N ARG A 108 13.23 10.12 24.71
CA ARG A 108 12.63 9.31 25.78
C ARG A 108 11.49 8.46 25.24
N LEU A 109 10.64 8.99 24.36
CA LEU A 109 9.54 8.25 23.75
C LEU A 109 10.08 7.10 22.90
N GLU A 110 11.12 7.32 22.11
CA GLU A 110 11.81 6.29 21.34
C GLU A 110 12.48 5.27 22.27
N SER A 111 13.05 5.69 23.40
CA SER A 111 13.59 4.77 24.40
C SER A 111 12.50 3.94 25.11
N ILE A 112 11.30 4.50 25.27
CA ILE A 112 10.11 3.85 25.84
C ILE A 112 9.49 2.92 24.82
N GLU A 113 9.39 3.30 23.55
CA GLU A 113 8.98 2.45 22.43
C GLU A 113 9.97 1.31 22.26
N LYS A 114 11.27 1.57 22.33
CA LYS A 114 12.31 0.53 22.25
C LYS A 114 12.20 -0.44 23.42
N ARG A 115 11.93 0.07 24.63
CA ARG A 115 11.62 -0.76 25.81
C ARG A 115 10.28 -1.49 25.66
N GLN A 116 9.27 -0.89 25.02
CA GLN A 116 8.00 -1.53 24.69
C GLN A 116 8.18 -2.62 23.64
N THR A 117 9.00 -2.44 22.61
CA THR A 117 9.34 -3.50 21.65
C THR A 117 10.17 -4.61 22.29
N ILE A 118 11.00 -4.30 23.29
CA ILE A 118 11.74 -5.33 24.06
C ILE A 118 10.81 -6.07 25.04
N HIS A 119 9.79 -5.42 25.61
CA HIS A 119 8.79 -6.08 26.48
C HIS A 119 7.64 -6.75 25.72
N LEU A 120 7.24 -6.24 24.56
CA LEU A 120 6.26 -6.84 23.64
C LEU A 120 6.90 -7.92 22.77
N GLY A 121 8.22 -7.87 22.55
CA GLY A 121 9.02 -8.90 21.86
C GLY A 121 9.27 -10.18 22.66
N GLN A 122 8.72 -10.30 23.88
CA GLN A 122 8.69 -11.55 24.65
C GLN A 122 7.33 -12.27 24.62
N LYS A 123 6.31 -11.73 23.93
CA LYS A 123 5.18 -12.53 23.44
C LYS A 123 5.35 -12.71 21.94
N SER A 124 5.82 -13.89 21.56
CA SER A 124 5.95 -14.34 20.17
C SER A 124 4.61 -14.22 19.44
N GLY A 125 4.35 -13.09 18.78
CA GLY A 125 3.27 -12.98 17.81
C GLY A 125 3.63 -13.83 16.59
N SER A 126 3.01 -14.99 16.46
CA SER A 126 3.02 -15.75 15.21
C SER A 126 2.59 -14.82 14.06
N PRO A 127 3.06 -14.99 12.82
CA PRO A 127 2.51 -14.24 11.67
C PRO A 127 0.98 -14.36 11.51
N LEU A 128 0.35 -15.32 12.20
CA LEU A 128 -1.09 -15.44 12.39
C LEU A 128 -1.73 -14.27 13.16
N SER A 129 -0.98 -13.55 14.00
CA SER A 129 -1.51 -12.45 14.83
C SER A 129 -1.91 -11.21 14.04
N LYS A 130 -1.53 -11.14 12.76
CA LYS A 130 -1.83 -10.03 11.84
C LYS A 130 -3.08 -10.28 10.98
N LEU A 131 -3.66 -11.48 11.05
CA LEU A 131 -4.81 -11.87 10.26
C LEU A 131 -6.12 -11.45 10.93
N SER A 132 -7.14 -11.18 10.12
CA SER A 132 -8.50 -10.92 10.59
C SER A 132 -9.27 -12.23 10.75
N PHE A 133 -9.81 -12.47 11.96
CA PHE A 133 -10.56 -13.68 12.27
C PHE A 133 -12.02 -13.36 12.56
N GLY A 134 -12.94 -14.15 12.00
CA GLY A 134 -14.34 -14.21 12.39
C GLY A 134 -14.68 -15.51 13.13
N ILE A 135 -15.54 -15.44 14.14
CA ILE A 135 -16.13 -16.61 14.82
C ILE A 135 -17.66 -16.55 14.71
N ASN A 136 -18.27 -17.69 14.40
CA ASN A 136 -19.71 -17.83 14.38
C ASN A 136 -20.30 -17.87 15.80
N VAL A 137 -21.26 -17.00 16.10
CA VAL A 137 -21.93 -16.89 17.42
C VAL A 137 -22.66 -18.16 17.86
N ASN A 138 -23.02 -19.03 16.92
CA ASN A 138 -23.75 -20.27 17.19
C ASN A 138 -22.83 -21.46 17.50
N LEU A 139 -21.51 -21.24 17.64
CA LEU A 139 -20.55 -22.28 18.02
C LEU A 139 -20.48 -22.48 19.53
N SER A 140 -20.65 -23.72 19.98
CA SER A 140 -20.58 -24.08 21.39
C SER A 140 -19.19 -23.95 22.02
N ASN A 141 -18.14 -23.82 21.20
CA ASN A 141 -16.73 -23.74 21.61
C ASN A 141 -16.11 -22.36 21.36
N GLN A 142 -16.91 -21.29 21.30
CA GLN A 142 -16.45 -19.92 21.09
C GLN A 142 -15.34 -19.51 22.07
N GLU A 143 -15.53 -19.72 23.37
CA GLU A 143 -14.56 -19.33 24.41
C GLU A 143 -13.19 -20.02 24.25
N GLU A 144 -13.18 -21.27 23.75
CA GLU A 144 -11.96 -22.06 23.53
C GLU A 144 -11.20 -21.57 22.28
N ILE A 145 -11.93 -21.19 21.23
CA ILE A 145 -11.38 -20.61 20.01
C ILE A 145 -10.79 -19.23 20.31
N GLU A 146 -11.53 -18.36 21.01
CA GLU A 146 -11.05 -17.04 21.42
C GLU A 146 -9.81 -17.13 22.30
N SER A 147 -9.80 -18.04 23.27
CA SER A 147 -8.63 -18.29 24.12
C SER A 147 -7.42 -18.73 23.31
N SER A 148 -7.63 -19.59 22.31
CA SER A 148 -6.55 -20.09 21.44
C SER A 148 -6.03 -18.99 20.50
N LEU A 149 -6.90 -18.15 19.94
CA LEU A 149 -6.51 -17.01 19.11
C LEU A 149 -5.79 -15.92 19.94
N PHE A 150 -6.27 -15.66 21.16
CA PHE A 150 -5.62 -14.74 22.10
C PHE A 150 -4.22 -15.21 22.49
N ASN A 151 -4.05 -16.52 22.73
CA ASN A 151 -2.73 -17.11 23.01
C ASN A 151 -1.74 -16.97 21.85
N ILE A 152 -2.24 -16.90 20.61
CA ILE A 152 -1.45 -16.71 19.38
C ILE A 152 -1.16 -15.21 19.11
N GLY A 153 -1.78 -14.31 19.88
CA GLY A 153 -1.57 -12.86 19.80
C GLY A 153 -2.56 -12.12 18.92
N VAL A 154 -3.66 -12.76 18.52
CA VAL A 154 -4.75 -12.12 17.78
C VAL A 154 -5.46 -11.14 18.71
N GLY A 155 -5.46 -9.86 18.35
CA GLY A 155 -5.97 -8.76 19.19
C GLY A 155 -7.45 -8.44 18.99
N ALA A 156 -8.05 -8.86 17.88
CA ALA A 156 -9.45 -8.62 17.57
C ALA A 156 -10.03 -9.80 16.79
N VAL A 157 -11.22 -10.23 17.21
CA VAL A 157 -12.01 -11.25 16.54
C VAL A 157 -13.39 -10.65 16.32
N ARG A 158 -13.94 -10.84 15.11
CA ARG A 158 -15.32 -10.42 14.80
C ARG A 158 -16.27 -11.58 15.03
N GLU A 159 -17.42 -11.30 15.61
CA GLU A 159 -18.51 -12.26 15.71
C GLU A 159 -19.41 -12.13 14.48
N PHE A 160 -19.80 -13.26 13.88
CA PHE A 160 -20.71 -13.29 12.73
C PHE A 160 -21.78 -14.40 12.89
N GLY A 161 -22.86 -14.33 12.12
CA GLY A 161 -23.96 -15.31 12.16
C GLY A 161 -25.24 -14.76 12.81
N GLU A 162 -26.39 -15.18 12.28
CA GLU A 162 -27.71 -14.88 12.87
C GLU A 162 -28.08 -15.98 13.89
N ASN A 163 -28.72 -15.60 15.01
CA ASN A 163 -29.04 -16.51 16.13
C ASN A 163 -29.96 -17.70 15.77
N SER A 164 -30.44 -17.82 14.53
CA SER A 164 -31.36 -18.88 14.09
C SER A 164 -30.69 -20.06 13.39
N ASP A 165 -29.50 -19.83 12.82
CA ASP A 165 -28.91 -20.77 11.85
C ASP A 165 -27.64 -21.38 12.44
N GLN A 166 -27.77 -22.60 12.96
CA GLN A 166 -26.62 -23.36 13.46
C GLN A 166 -25.76 -23.81 12.26
N PRO A 167 -24.44 -23.60 12.27
CA PRO A 167 -23.58 -24.06 11.17
C PRO A 167 -23.65 -25.59 11.03
N ASP A 168 -23.70 -26.08 9.79
CA ASP A 168 -23.80 -27.51 9.41
C ASP A 168 -22.54 -28.34 9.74
N GLY A 169 -21.75 -27.92 10.73
CA GLY A 169 -20.58 -28.64 11.24
C GLY A 169 -19.40 -27.73 11.59
N MET A 170 -18.38 -28.33 12.20
CA MET A 170 -17.12 -27.65 12.55
C MET A 170 -16.26 -27.44 11.29
N LYS A 171 -16.54 -26.34 10.59
CA LYS A 171 -15.90 -25.94 9.32
C LYS A 171 -15.13 -24.62 9.47
N VAL A 172 -13.96 -24.51 8.84
CA VAL A 172 -13.18 -23.28 8.78
C VAL A 172 -13.08 -22.78 7.34
N ALA A 173 -13.49 -21.54 7.06
CA ALA A 173 -13.28 -20.92 5.76
C ALA A 173 -12.01 -20.08 5.78
N ILE A 174 -11.19 -20.19 4.74
CA ILE A 174 -9.89 -19.52 4.64
C ILE A 174 -9.82 -18.74 3.33
N SER A 175 -9.35 -17.50 3.38
CA SER A 175 -9.17 -16.64 2.21
C SER A 175 -8.14 -17.20 1.22
N THR A 176 -8.44 -17.08 -0.07
CA THR A 176 -7.52 -17.43 -1.18
C THR A 176 -6.26 -16.58 -1.21
N ASN A 177 -6.28 -15.40 -0.59
CA ASN A 177 -5.18 -14.44 -0.62
C ASN A 177 -4.05 -14.79 0.37
N LEU A 178 -4.24 -15.82 1.21
CA LEU A 178 -3.27 -16.19 2.23
C LEU A 178 -2.13 -17.08 1.66
N PRO A 179 -0.86 -16.80 2.02
CA PRO A 179 0.26 -17.70 1.73
C PRO A 179 0.03 -19.13 2.22
N ASP A 180 0.52 -20.12 1.44
CA ASP A 180 0.36 -21.54 1.73
C ASP A 180 0.88 -21.96 3.13
N GLU A 181 1.89 -21.26 3.64
CA GLU A 181 2.45 -21.47 4.98
C GLU A 181 1.44 -21.13 6.07
N LEU A 182 0.82 -19.96 6.00
CA LEU A 182 -0.20 -19.52 6.97
C LEU A 182 -1.45 -20.39 6.88
N ARG A 183 -1.88 -20.75 5.67
CA ARG A 183 -3.01 -21.67 5.48
C ARG A 183 -2.77 -23.01 6.19
N ARG A 184 -1.55 -23.57 6.10
CA ARG A 184 -1.22 -24.82 6.82
C ARG A 184 -1.29 -24.64 8.33
N GLU A 185 -0.75 -23.55 8.87
CA GLU A 185 -0.81 -23.28 10.31
C GLU A 185 -2.25 -23.11 10.81
N ILE A 186 -3.09 -22.40 10.07
CA ILE A 186 -4.53 -22.24 10.37
C ILE A 186 -5.23 -23.60 10.35
N LEU A 187 -4.97 -24.45 9.36
CA LEU A 187 -5.59 -25.77 9.28
C LEU A 187 -5.16 -26.71 10.42
N ILE A 188 -3.89 -26.63 10.85
CA ILE A 188 -3.40 -27.38 12.02
C ILE A 188 -4.10 -26.89 13.30
N MET A 189 -4.20 -25.57 13.47
CA MET A 189 -4.91 -24.96 14.59
C MET A 189 -6.39 -25.34 14.61
N ALA A 190 -7.08 -25.18 13.48
CA ALA A 190 -8.49 -25.52 13.33
C ALA A 190 -8.73 -27.00 13.69
N LYS A 191 -7.85 -27.91 13.24
CA LYS A 191 -7.96 -29.32 13.62
C LYS A 191 -7.77 -29.56 15.12
N SER A 192 -6.85 -28.84 15.76
CA SER A 192 -6.66 -28.94 17.23
C SER A 192 -7.89 -28.46 18.00
N LEU A 193 -8.65 -27.54 17.41
CA LEU A 193 -9.91 -27.00 17.94
C LEU A 193 -11.15 -27.85 17.56
N GLY A 194 -10.94 -29.01 16.92
CA GLY A 194 -12.02 -29.94 16.56
C GLY A 194 -12.67 -29.69 15.19
N PHE A 195 -12.11 -28.81 14.35
CA PHE A 195 -12.60 -28.58 13.00
C PHE A 195 -12.14 -29.72 12.05
N GLU A 196 -13.11 -30.31 11.34
CA GLU A 196 -12.86 -31.47 10.48
C GLU A 196 -12.72 -31.10 9.00
N HIS A 197 -13.32 -29.99 8.60
CA HIS A 197 -13.49 -29.59 7.21
C HIS A 197 -13.06 -28.15 7.01
N PHE A 198 -12.64 -27.83 5.79
CA PHE A 198 -12.32 -26.47 5.39
C PHE A 198 -13.05 -26.09 4.11
N SER A 199 -13.29 -24.79 3.95
CA SER A 199 -13.75 -24.16 2.72
C SER A 199 -12.83 -23.00 2.36
N ILE A 200 -12.89 -22.58 1.10
CA ILE A 200 -12.10 -21.48 0.55
C ILE A 200 -13.06 -20.32 0.33
N ILE A 201 -12.77 -19.18 0.97
CA ILE A 201 -13.52 -17.95 0.75
C ILE A 201 -13.21 -17.49 -0.67
N GLN A 202 -14.25 -17.42 -1.48
CA GLN A 202 -14.10 -17.09 -2.89
C GLN A 202 -13.94 -15.57 -3.06
N PRO A 203 -13.14 -15.07 -4.02
CA PRO A 203 -12.88 -13.63 -4.16
C PRO A 203 -14.13 -12.76 -4.43
N TRP A 204 -15.26 -13.36 -4.82
CA TRP A 204 -16.53 -12.69 -5.06
C TRP A 204 -17.45 -12.66 -3.83
N GLU A 205 -17.10 -13.37 -2.76
CA GLU A 205 -17.80 -13.30 -1.48
C GLU A 205 -17.30 -12.03 -0.78
N GLU A 206 -18.19 -11.07 -0.53
CA GLU A 206 -17.89 -9.78 0.14
C GLU A 206 -17.58 -9.99 1.64
N ILE A 207 -16.61 -10.85 1.94
CA ILE A 207 -16.16 -11.21 3.29
C ILE A 207 -14.86 -10.47 3.56
N GLU A 208 -14.84 -9.66 4.63
CA GLU A 208 -13.68 -8.83 5.00
C GLU A 208 -12.63 -9.63 5.78
N GLU A 209 -13.02 -10.77 6.37
CA GLU A 209 -12.17 -11.59 7.23
C GLU A 209 -11.29 -12.55 6.43
N ASP A 210 -10.06 -12.76 6.92
CA ASP A 210 -9.10 -13.68 6.30
C ASP A 210 -9.42 -15.15 6.63
N VAL A 211 -10.00 -15.39 7.81
CA VAL A 211 -10.36 -16.71 8.33
C VAL A 211 -11.69 -16.63 9.07
N LEU A 212 -12.61 -17.55 8.76
CA LEU A 212 -13.90 -17.68 9.44
C LEU A 212 -14.02 -19.06 10.09
N PHE A 213 -14.22 -19.09 11.41
CA PHE A 213 -14.56 -20.30 12.14
C PHE A 213 -16.09 -20.47 12.20
N GLY A 214 -16.60 -21.61 11.74
CA GLY A 214 -18.04 -21.89 11.69
C GLY A 214 -18.73 -21.36 10.44
N ALA A 215 -18.06 -21.43 9.29
CA ALA A 215 -18.63 -20.97 8.02
C ALA A 215 -19.82 -21.84 7.55
N TYR A 216 -20.81 -21.18 6.95
CA TYR A 216 -21.97 -21.83 6.33
C TYR A 216 -21.64 -22.35 4.92
N GLY A 217 -22.35 -23.39 4.47
CA GLY A 217 -22.20 -23.94 3.11
C GLY A 217 -21.43 -25.26 3.03
N ASP A 218 -21.18 -25.69 1.79
CA ASP A 218 -20.51 -26.96 1.49
C ASP A 218 -19.01 -26.89 1.78
N ALA A 219 -18.43 -28.02 2.19
CA ALA A 219 -17.00 -28.12 2.44
C ALA A 219 -16.24 -28.41 1.14
N ASP A 220 -15.17 -27.65 0.88
CA ASP A 220 -14.26 -27.91 -0.25
C ASP A 220 -13.33 -29.10 0.02
N GLY A 221 -13.05 -29.39 1.30
CA GLY A 221 -12.17 -30.50 1.64
C GLY A 221 -12.14 -30.88 3.12
N LYS A 222 -11.47 -32.01 3.40
CA LYS A 222 -11.26 -32.55 4.75
C LYS A 222 -9.85 -32.23 5.24
N ILE A 223 -9.72 -31.81 6.51
CA ILE A 223 -8.43 -31.49 7.11
C ILE A 223 -7.70 -32.78 7.50
N THR A 224 -6.65 -33.13 6.75
CA THR A 224 -5.79 -34.29 7.02
C THR A 224 -4.38 -33.82 7.37
N TYR A 225 -3.69 -34.54 8.26
CA TYR A 225 -2.26 -34.37 8.48
C TYR A 225 -1.55 -35.62 7.98
N LYS A 226 -0.38 -35.44 7.34
CA LYS A 226 0.53 -36.53 7.09
C LYS A 226 1.33 -36.71 8.37
N THR A 227 1.03 -37.75 9.16
CA THR A 227 1.91 -38.15 10.25
C THR A 227 3.23 -38.54 9.59
N ALA A 228 4.31 -37.81 9.88
CA ALA A 228 5.63 -38.26 9.49
C ALA A 228 5.90 -39.58 10.24
N GLN A 229 5.88 -40.70 9.50
CA GLN A 229 6.50 -41.96 9.92
C GLN A 229 7.99 -41.90 9.60
#